data_AF-A0A5S9MKT2-F1
#
_entry.id   AF-A0A5S9MKT2-F1
#
_cell.length_a   1.000
_cell.length_b   1.000
_cell.length_c   1.000
_cell.angle_alpha   90.00
_cell.angle_beta   90.00
_cell.angle_gamma   90.00
#
_symmetry.space_group_name_H-M   'P 1'
#
loop_
_entity.id
_entity.type
_entity.pdbx_description
1 polymer ?
#
loop_
_entity_poly.entity_id
_entity_poly.type
_entity_poly.pdbx_seq_one_letter_code
_entity_poly.pdbx_strand_id
1 'polypeptide(L)' 'MKKVFDELHKHGIEPVVTISHYEMPLALVKNYGGWRNRKLVDLYETYAKKHCSPALKTK' A
#
# COMPACT_ATOMS: atom_id res chain seq x y z
N MET A 1 10.05 2.98 -5.51
CA MET A 1 8.92 2.47 -6.32
C MET A 1 8.86 3.02 -7.74
N LYS A 2 9.29 4.27 -8.03
CA LYS A 2 9.20 4.85 -9.38
C LYS A 2 9.85 4.00 -10.50
N LYS A 3 11.05 3.46 -10.27
CA LYS A 3 11.83 2.70 -11.28
C LYS A 3 11.13 1.47 -11.86
N VAL A 4 10.33 0.73 -11.07
CA VAL A 4 9.65 -0.49 -11.55
C VAL A 4 8.44 -0.12 -12.41
N PHE A 5 7.63 0.82 -11.96
CA PHE A 5 6.48 1.30 -12.74
C PHE A 5 6.91 2.00 -14.02
N ASP A 6 7.97 2.82 -13.96
CA ASP A 6 8.54 3.47 -15.15
C ASP A 6 8.97 2.41 -16.19
N GLU A 7 9.57 1.30 -15.76
CA GLU A 7 9.98 0.23 -16.67
C GLU A 7 8.77 -0.52 -17.25
N LEU A 8 7.79 -0.88 -16.43
CA LEU A 8 6.55 -1.51 -16.90
C LEU A 8 5.83 -0.65 -17.96
N HIS A 9 5.72 0.66 -17.72
CA HIS A 9 5.12 1.58 -18.68
C HIS A 9 5.91 1.71 -20.00
N LYS A 10 7.25 1.64 -19.98
CA LYS A 10 8.05 1.63 -21.23
C LYS A 10 7.71 0.44 -22.14
N HIS A 11 7.32 -0.68 -21.54
CA HIS A 11 6.89 -1.89 -22.27
C HIS A 11 5.38 -1.94 -22.52
N GLY A 12 4.64 -0.86 -22.24
CA GLY A 12 3.19 -0.80 -22.42
C GLY A 12 2.39 -1.69 -21.44
N ILE A 13 2.97 -2.03 -20.29
CA ILE A 13 2.34 -2.87 -19.27
C ILE A 13 1.74 -1.98 -18.18
N GLU A 14 0.43 -2.09 -17.97
CA GLU A 14 -0.28 -1.40 -16.89
C GLU A 14 -0.07 -2.14 -15.55
N PRO A 15 0.53 -1.50 -14.53
CA PRO A 15 0.76 -2.13 -13.24
C PRO A 15 -0.51 -2.18 -12.38
N VAL A 16 -0.90 -3.38 -11.95
CA VAL A 16 -1.92 -3.57 -10.90
C VAL A 16 -1.23 -3.81 -9.56
N VAL A 17 -1.56 -3.00 -8.55
CA VAL A 17 -0.87 -3.00 -7.26
C VAL A 17 -1.78 -3.46 -6.13
N THR A 18 -1.36 -4.51 -5.42
CA THR A 18 -1.94 -4.93 -4.14
C THR A 18 -1.23 -4.21 -3.00
N ILE A 19 -1.95 -3.38 -2.24
CA ILE A 19 -1.36 -2.49 -1.21
C ILE A 19 -0.89 -3.27 0.02
N SER A 20 -1.52 -4.40 0.34
CA SER A 20 -1.13 -5.27 1.46
C SER A 20 -1.19 -6.72 1.04
N HIS A 21 -0.05 -7.40 1.07
CA HIS A 21 0.07 -8.81 0.69
C HIS A 21 0.71 -9.64 1.82
N TYR A 22 0.00 -9.70 2.96
CA TYR A 22 0.37 -10.45 4.16
C TYR A 22 1.70 -10.06 4.85
N GLU A 23 2.24 -8.91 4.48
CA GLU A 23 3.52 -8.37 4.98
C GLU A 23 3.33 -7.29 6.07
N MET A 24 2.44 -7.54 7.03
CA MET A 24 2.14 -6.55 8.07
C MET A 24 3.39 -6.25 8.93
N PRO A 25 3.73 -4.97 9.19
CA PRO A 25 4.85 -4.63 10.03
C PRO A 25 4.78 -5.27 11.42
N LEU A 26 5.86 -5.93 11.83
CA LEU A 26 5.93 -6.63 13.13
C LEU A 26 5.65 -5.71 14.32
N ALA A 27 6.03 -4.43 14.21
CA ALA A 27 5.72 -3.43 15.24
C ALA A 27 4.21 -3.25 15.46
N LEU A 28 3.38 -3.35 14.41
CA LEU A 28 1.92 -3.26 14.55
C LEU A 28 1.33 -4.50 15.23
N VAL A 29 1.92 -5.68 15.02
CA VAL A 29 1.58 -6.89 15.78
C VAL A 29 1.93 -6.71 17.25
N LYS A 30 3.18 -6.33 17.56
CA LYS A 30 3.69 -6.25 18.94
C LYS A 30 3.02 -5.14 19.76
N ASN A 31 2.78 -3.98 19.16
CA ASN A 31 2.30 -2.80 19.88
C ASN A 31 0.78 -2.69 19.90
N TYR A 32 0.09 -3.26 18.92
CA TYR A 32 -1.36 -3.10 18.75
C TYR A 32 -2.11 -4.42 18.61
N GLY A 33 -1.45 -5.59 18.56
CA GLY A 33 -2.13 -6.88 18.37
C GLY A 33 -2.56 -7.13 16.92
N GLY A 34 -2.03 -6.35 15.96
CA GLY A 34 -2.37 -6.47 14.55
C GLY A 34 -3.81 -6.07 14.26
N TRP A 35 -4.44 -6.74 13.28
CA TRP A 35 -5.80 -6.42 12.81
C TRP A 35 -6.91 -6.58 13.85
N ARG A 36 -6.60 -7.13 15.03
CA ARG A 36 -7.53 -7.17 16.17
C ARG A 36 -7.81 -5.78 16.73
N ASN A 37 -6.95 -4.79 16.48
CA ASN A 37 -7.09 -3.43 16.97
C ASN A 37 -7.57 -2.48 15.87
N ARG A 38 -8.70 -1.82 16.11
CA ARG A 38 -9.33 -0.93 15.12
C ARG A 38 -8.47 0.26 14.72
N LYS A 39 -7.50 0.68 15.54
CA LYS A 39 -6.53 1.73 15.16
C LYS A 39 -5.75 1.40 13.89
N LEU A 40 -5.60 0.12 13.54
CA LEU A 40 -4.92 -0.26 12.30
C LEU A 40 -5.67 0.17 11.05
N VAL A 41 -6.98 0.40 11.11
CA VAL A 41 -7.73 0.91 9.96
C VAL A 41 -7.23 2.30 9.58
N ASP A 42 -7.07 3.20 10.55
CA ASP A 42 -6.60 4.57 10.31
C ASP A 42 -5.14 4.61 9.88
N LEU A 43 -4.31 3.75 10.47
CA LEU A 43 -2.89 3.59 10.09
C LEU A 43 -2.77 3.06 8.66
N TYR A 44 -3.58 2.06 8.30
CA TYR A 44 -3.62 1.51 6.95
C TYR A 44 -4.14 2.55 5.94
N GLU A 45 -5.18 3.29 6.28
CA GLU A 45 -5.72 4.35 5.43
C GLU A 45 -4.65 5.44 5.18
N THR A 46 -3.94 5.85 6.23
CA THR A 46 -2.84 6.83 6.13
C THR A 46 -1.73 6.32 5.21
N TYR A 47 -1.36 5.03 5.35
CA TYR A 47 -0.37 4.38 4.49
C TYR A 47 -0.83 4.35 3.02
N ALA A 48 -2.05 3.90 2.76
CA ALA A 48 -2.63 3.83 1.42
C ALA A 48 -2.73 5.22 0.78
N LYS A 49 -3.20 6.24 1.51
CA LYS A 49 -3.26 7.62 1.02
C LYS A 49 -1.86 8.15 0.71
N LYS A 50 -0.88 7.97 1.58
CA LYS A 50 0.47 8.52 1.38
C LYS A 50 1.17 7.88 0.18
N HIS A 51 0.98 6.58 -0.04
CA HIS A 51 1.75 5.81 -1.03
C HIS A 51 1.00 5.52 -2.34
N CYS A 52 -0.33 5.57 -2.37
CA CYS A 52 -1.14 5.23 -3.54
C CYS A 52 -2.03 6.38 -4.06
N SER A 53 -2.10 7.54 -3.39
CA SER A 53 -3.01 8.63 -3.77
C SER A 53 -2.91 9.14 -5.23
N PRO A 54 -1.74 9.15 -5.90
CA PRO A 54 -1.72 9.48 -7.34
C PRO A 54 -2.37 8.41 -8.23
N ALA A 55 -2.39 7.15 -7.81
CA ALA A 55 -2.90 6.01 -8.59
C ALA A 55 -4.40 5.74 -8.39
N LEU A 56 -5.04 6.40 -7.40
CA LEU A 56 -6.48 6.31 -7.16
C LEU A 56 -7.28 7.41 -7.87
N LYS A 57 -6.62 8.33 -8.58
CA LYS A 57 -7.23 9.45 -9.33
C LYS A 57 -7.31 9.19 -10.84
N THR A 58 -7.46 7.94 -11.27
CA THR A 58 -7.78 7.59 -12.65
C THR A 58 -9.26 7.22 -12.76
N LYS A 59 -10.10 8.25 -12.61
CA LYS A 59 -11.34 8.48 -13.38
C LYS A 59 -11.67 9.96 -13.33
#